data_AF-A0A3N9URK4-F1
#
_entry.id   AF-A0A3N9URK4-F1
#
_cell.length_a   1.000
_cell.length_b   1.000
_cell.length_c   1.000
_cell.angle_alpha   90.00
_cell.angle_beta   90.00
_cell.angle_gamma   90.00
#
_symmetry.space_group_name_H-M   'P 1'
#
loop_
_entity.id
_entity.type
_entity.pdbx_description
1 polymer ?
#
loop_
_entity_poly.entity_id
_entity_poly.type
_entity_poly.pdbx_seq_one_letter_code
_entity_poly.pdbx_strand_id
1 'polypeptide(L)'
;MFGDDPAGKARQHLIDACIEVAKNNGYSDAAGLLRGLLLLTGEPISLDELTAMTGYSKSTVSSNMSFLENQGLAKRIVTPGDKRYRYVPITNPDSLKEALLCNLKKEVQLILKALGEAERSLQDGREDPQDISIINTRISAIKAFYENTEELLDILSQYSSEELLKMLKRDQSGS
;
A
#
# COMPACT_ATOMS: atom_id res chain seq x y z
N MET A 1 -23.23 -16.57 3.36
CA MET A 1 -23.21 -16.18 4.79
C MET A 1 -22.58 -17.32 5.56
N PHE A 2 -21.62 -17.04 6.45
CA PHE A 2 -20.98 -18.09 7.25
C PHE A 2 -21.99 -18.67 8.25
N GLY A 3 -21.87 -19.96 8.58
CA GLY A 3 -22.76 -20.60 9.55
C GLY A 3 -22.63 -20.02 10.96
N ASP A 4 -23.61 -20.30 11.82
CA ASP A 4 -23.60 -19.90 13.24
C ASP A 4 -22.65 -20.74 14.13
N ASP A 5 -21.91 -21.66 13.52
CA ASP A 5 -20.88 -22.46 14.19
C ASP A 5 -19.67 -21.60 14.62
N PRO A 6 -18.85 -22.07 15.59
CA PRO A 6 -17.70 -21.31 16.07
C PRO A 6 -16.73 -20.86 14.97
N ALA A 7 -16.52 -21.67 13.94
CA ALA A 7 -15.63 -21.31 12.85
C ALA A 7 -16.26 -20.25 11.93
N GLY A 8 -17.58 -20.29 11.74
CA GLY A 8 -18.31 -19.25 11.02
C GLY A 8 -18.24 -17.89 11.72
N LYS A 9 -18.40 -17.85 13.04
CA LYS A 9 -18.25 -16.63 13.85
C LYS A 9 -16.82 -16.08 13.81
N ALA A 10 -15.81 -16.94 13.91
CA ALA A 10 -14.41 -16.51 13.82
C ALA A 10 -14.09 -15.86 12.47
N ARG A 11 -14.58 -16.45 11.36
CA ARG A 11 -14.45 -15.85 10.02
C ARG A 11 -15.13 -14.49 9.92
N GLN A 12 -16.34 -14.37 10.47
CA GLN A 12 -17.09 -13.13 10.45
C GLN A 12 -16.36 -12.02 11.19
N HIS A 13 -15.82 -12.28 12.39
CA HIS A 13 -15.05 -11.27 13.14
C HIS A 13 -13.83 -10.74 12.37
N LEU A 14 -13.09 -11.62 11.68
CA LEU A 14 -11.93 -11.17 10.90
C LEU A 14 -12.35 -10.32 9.69
N ILE A 15 -13.43 -10.71 9.02
CA ILE A 15 -13.98 -9.96 7.89
C ILE A 15 -14.49 -8.59 8.34
N ASP A 16 -15.23 -8.53 9.44
CA ASP A 16 -15.75 -7.29 10.01
C ASP A 16 -14.61 -6.34 10.38
N ALA A 17 -13.55 -6.85 11.01
CA ALA A 17 -12.34 -6.07 11.30
C ALA A 17 -11.68 -5.55 10.02
N CYS A 18 -11.60 -6.35 8.95
CA CYS A 18 -11.05 -5.90 7.67
C CYS A 18 -11.92 -4.82 7.00
N ILE A 19 -13.25 -4.91 7.12
CA ILE A 19 -14.20 -3.90 6.64
C ILE A 19 -14.04 -2.60 7.43
N GLU A 20 -13.93 -2.68 8.76
CA GLU A 20 -13.72 -1.51 9.62
C GLU A 20 -12.39 -0.82 9.31
N VAL A 21 -11.31 -1.59 9.14
CA VAL A 21 -10.02 -1.05 8.70
C VAL A 21 -10.14 -0.38 7.33
N ALA A 22 -10.85 -0.98 6.37
CA ALA A 22 -11.06 -0.36 5.07
C ALA A 22 -11.79 1.00 5.19
N LYS A 23 -12.86 1.07 5.98
CA LYS A 23 -13.62 2.31 6.24
C LYS A 23 -12.75 3.39 6.88
N ASN A 24 -11.97 3.03 7.90
CA ASN A 24 -11.10 3.97 8.61
C ASN A 24 -10.03 4.59 7.71
N ASN A 25 -9.66 3.90 6.62
CA ASN A 25 -8.70 4.39 5.63
C ASN A 25 -9.38 4.98 4.37
N GLY A 26 -10.71 5.14 4.38
CA GLY A 26 -11.47 5.71 3.25
C GLY A 26 -11.65 4.76 2.05
N TYR A 27 -11.46 3.46 2.25
CA TYR A 27 -11.63 2.44 1.22
C TYR A 27 -13.05 1.84 1.23
N SER A 28 -13.40 1.11 0.18
CA SER A 28 -14.73 0.49 0.06
C SER A 28 -14.89 -0.72 0.99
N ASP A 29 -16.12 -0.98 1.44
CA ASP A 29 -16.49 -2.20 2.17
C ASP A 29 -16.10 -3.47 1.38
N ALA A 30 -16.18 -3.41 0.06
CA ALA A 30 -15.77 -4.52 -0.82
C ALA A 30 -14.27 -4.82 -0.71
N ALA A 31 -13.42 -3.81 -0.57
CA ALA A 31 -11.98 -4.01 -0.35
C ALA A 31 -11.71 -4.72 0.98
N GLY A 32 -12.41 -4.31 2.05
CA GLY A 32 -12.31 -4.94 3.36
C GLY A 32 -12.80 -6.38 3.36
N LEU A 33 -13.96 -6.65 2.75
CA LEU A 33 -14.50 -7.99 2.59
C LEU A 33 -13.52 -8.91 1.83
N LEU A 34 -13.01 -8.45 0.68
CA LEU A 34 -12.08 -9.22 -0.15
C LEU A 34 -10.77 -9.51 0.60
N ARG A 35 -10.23 -8.52 1.35
CA ARG A 35 -9.06 -8.72 2.20
C ARG A 35 -9.32 -9.78 3.27
N GLY A 36 -10.44 -9.69 3.97
CA GLY A 36 -10.81 -10.65 5.01
C GLY A 36 -10.98 -12.06 4.45
N LEU A 37 -11.61 -12.19 3.28
CA LEU A 37 -11.72 -13.48 2.58
C LEU A 37 -10.35 -14.05 2.21
N LEU A 38 -9.45 -13.26 1.62
CA LEU A 38 -8.12 -13.73 1.25
C LEU A 38 -7.30 -14.21 2.44
N LEU A 39 -7.37 -13.53 3.57
CA LEU A 39 -6.67 -13.94 4.80
C LEU A 39 -7.18 -15.28 5.35
N LEU A 40 -8.41 -15.66 5.03
CA LEU A 40 -9.03 -16.91 5.45
C LEU A 40 -8.86 -18.04 4.43
N THR A 41 -8.50 -17.73 3.18
CA THR A 41 -8.24 -18.74 2.15
C THR A 41 -6.84 -19.32 2.31
N GLY A 42 -6.75 -20.64 2.47
CA GLY A 42 -5.47 -21.36 2.49
C GLY A 42 -4.86 -21.62 1.11
N GLU A 43 -5.63 -21.41 0.04
CA GLU A 43 -5.24 -21.69 -1.34
C GLU A 43 -5.45 -20.47 -2.25
N PRO A 44 -4.68 -20.33 -3.34
CA PRO A 44 -4.83 -19.23 -4.28
C PRO A 44 -6.22 -19.20 -4.95
N ILE A 45 -6.92 -18.08 -4.82
CA ILE A 45 -8.30 -17.92 -5.28
C ILE A 45 -8.40 -17.09 -6.56
N SER A 46 -9.23 -17.53 -7.52
CA SER A 46 -9.44 -16.81 -8.77
C SER A 46 -10.42 -15.65 -8.63
N LEU A 47 -10.39 -14.73 -9.59
CA LEU A 47 -11.32 -13.60 -9.64
C LEU A 47 -12.79 -14.06 -9.74
N ASP A 48 -13.05 -15.15 -10.46
CA ASP A 48 -14.40 -15.69 -10.65
C ASP A 48 -14.93 -16.32 -9.35
N GLU A 49 -14.08 -17.00 -8.58
CA GLU A 49 -14.43 -17.53 -7.26
C GLU A 49 -14.73 -16.39 -6.27
N LEU A 50 -13.91 -15.35 -6.24
CA LEU A 50 -14.17 -14.16 -5.42
C LEU A 50 -15.49 -13.46 -5.80
N THR A 51 -15.81 -13.40 -7.10
CA THR A 51 -17.09 -12.89 -7.60
C THR A 51 -18.26 -13.74 -7.09
N ALA A 52 -18.16 -15.06 -7.18
CA ALA A 52 -19.18 -15.98 -6.69
C ALA A 52 -19.37 -15.92 -5.17
N MET A 53 -18.28 -15.77 -4.41
CA MET A 53 -18.33 -15.71 -2.94
C MET A 53 -18.89 -14.40 -2.40
N THR A 54 -18.57 -13.28 -3.05
CA THR A 54 -18.97 -11.95 -2.57
C THR A 54 -20.30 -11.46 -3.14
N GLY A 55 -20.72 -11.99 -4.29
CA GLY A 55 -21.89 -11.50 -5.02
C GLY A 55 -21.66 -10.14 -5.72
N TYR A 56 -20.46 -9.56 -5.61
CA TYR A 56 -20.11 -8.35 -6.36
C TYR A 56 -19.89 -8.65 -7.84
N SER A 57 -20.01 -7.62 -8.68
CA SER A 57 -19.69 -7.75 -10.09
C SER A 57 -18.19 -8.04 -10.31
N LYS A 58 -17.85 -8.71 -11.42
CA LYS A 58 -16.45 -9.01 -11.77
C LYS A 58 -15.59 -7.75 -11.89
N SER A 59 -16.16 -6.63 -12.35
CA SER A 59 -15.44 -5.34 -12.40
C SER A 59 -15.17 -4.77 -11.02
N THR A 60 -16.13 -4.84 -10.10
CA THR A 60 -15.96 -4.43 -8.69
C THR A 60 -14.90 -5.28 -7.99
N VAL A 61 -14.94 -6.60 -8.18
CA VAL A 61 -13.92 -7.49 -7.59
C VAL A 61 -12.56 -7.18 -8.21
N SER A 62 -12.46 -7.04 -9.53
CA SER A 62 -11.20 -6.74 -10.20
C SER A 62 -10.58 -5.42 -9.76
N SER A 63 -11.36 -4.35 -9.62
CA SER A 63 -10.83 -3.05 -9.22
C SER A 63 -10.34 -3.06 -7.77
N ASN A 64 -11.10 -3.68 -6.86
CA ASN A 64 -10.70 -3.82 -5.46
C ASN A 64 -9.51 -4.79 -5.28
N MET A 65 -9.41 -5.84 -6.10
CA MET A 65 -8.24 -6.72 -6.10
C MET A 65 -6.98 -6.00 -6.58
N SER A 66 -7.06 -5.25 -7.69
CA SER A 66 -5.94 -4.40 -8.13
C SER A 66 -5.55 -3.36 -7.06
N PHE A 67 -6.54 -2.80 -6.37
CA PHE A 67 -6.30 -1.90 -5.24
C PHE A 67 -5.56 -2.60 -4.10
N LEU A 68 -6.00 -3.78 -3.65
CA LEU A 68 -5.33 -4.56 -2.61
C LEU A 68 -3.91 -4.99 -3.01
N GLU A 69 -3.68 -5.32 -4.28
CA GLU A 69 -2.34 -5.57 -4.82
C GLU A 69 -1.46 -4.33 -4.73
N ASN A 70 -1.98 -3.17 -5.16
CA ASN A 70 -1.25 -1.92 -5.06
C ASN A 70 -0.92 -1.58 -3.61
N GLN A 71 -1.81 -1.85 -2.65
CA GLN A 71 -1.55 -1.64 -1.22
C GLN A 71 -0.60 -2.67 -0.61
N GLY A 72 -0.13 -3.69 -1.35
CA GLY A 72 0.72 -4.73 -0.80
C GLY A 72 0.00 -5.71 0.13
N LEU A 73 -1.32 -5.80 0.01
CA LEU A 73 -2.17 -6.65 0.84
C LEU A 73 -2.53 -7.97 0.16
N ALA A 74 -2.42 -8.01 -1.17
CA ALA A 74 -2.63 -9.20 -1.97
C ALA A 74 -1.54 -9.31 -3.05
N LYS A 75 -1.32 -10.52 -3.55
CA LYS A 75 -0.44 -10.78 -4.68
C LYS A 75 -1.13 -11.66 -5.69
N ARG A 76 -1.03 -11.28 -6.97
CA ARG A 76 -1.44 -12.13 -8.08
C ARG A 76 -0.35 -13.12 -8.44
N ILE A 77 -0.75 -14.37 -8.64
CA ILE A 77 0.10 -15.46 -9.08
C ILE A 77 -0.51 -16.15 -10.30
N VAL A 78 0.35 -16.79 -11.09
CA VAL A 78 -0.04 -17.65 -12.20
C VAL A 78 0.38 -19.06 -11.83
N THR A 79 -0.56 -20.00 -11.85
CA THR A 79 -0.28 -21.40 -11.53
C THR A 79 0.22 -22.12 -12.79
N PRO A 80 1.26 -22.98 -12.70
CA PRO A 80 1.68 -23.79 -13.84
C PRO A 80 0.50 -24.60 -14.42
N GLY A 81 0.21 -24.40 -15.71
CA GLY A 81 -0.90 -25.07 -16.41
C GLY A 81 -2.24 -24.33 -16.40
N ASP A 82 -2.43 -23.29 -15.57
CA ASP A 82 -3.60 -22.42 -15.60
C ASP A 82 -3.17 -20.96 -15.86
N LYS A 83 -3.55 -20.42 -17.02
CA LYS A 83 -3.25 -19.02 -17.37
C LYS A 83 -4.09 -18.01 -16.60
N ARG A 84 -5.04 -18.47 -15.78
CA ARG A 84 -5.87 -17.57 -14.98
C ARG A 84 -5.10 -17.04 -13.79
N TYR A 85 -5.28 -15.74 -13.57
CA TYR A 85 -4.77 -15.06 -12.40
C TYR A 85 -5.49 -15.54 -11.14
N ARG A 86 -4.68 -15.90 -10.14
CA ARG A 86 -5.15 -16.22 -8.79
C ARG A 86 -4.51 -15.28 -7.79
N TYR A 87 -5.15 -15.11 -6.65
CA TYR A 87 -4.77 -14.15 -5.62
C TYR A 87 -4.45 -14.88 -4.33
N VAL A 88 -3.42 -14.39 -3.65
CA VAL A 88 -3.03 -14.83 -2.30
C VAL A 88 -2.88 -13.60 -1.39
N PRO A 89 -3.16 -13.72 -0.09
CA PRO A 89 -2.87 -12.64 0.85
C PRO A 89 -1.36 -12.47 1.04
N ILE A 90 -0.92 -11.24 1.28
CA ILE A 90 0.43 -10.97 1.78
C ILE A 90 0.40 -11.04 3.31
N THR A 91 1.12 -11.99 3.89
CA THR A 91 1.15 -12.27 5.34
C THR A 91 2.55 -12.25 5.95
N ASN A 92 3.59 -12.05 5.14
CA ASN A 92 4.96 -11.93 5.63
C ASN A 92 5.40 -10.45 5.70
N PRO A 93 6.16 -10.05 6.75
CA PRO A 93 6.53 -8.65 6.95
C PRO A 93 7.35 -8.05 5.80
N ASP A 94 8.22 -8.83 5.16
CA ASP A 94 9.10 -8.30 4.11
C ASP A 94 8.33 -7.93 2.85
N SER A 95 7.40 -8.76 2.39
CA SER A 95 6.55 -8.43 1.25
C SER A 95 5.65 -7.21 1.53
N LEU A 96 5.16 -7.07 2.77
CA LEU A 96 4.39 -5.88 3.15
C LEU A 96 5.27 -4.62 3.13
N LYS A 97 6.47 -4.70 3.72
CA LYS A 97 7.47 -3.61 3.73
C LYS A 97 7.86 -3.23 2.31
N GLU A 98 8.19 -4.19 1.45
CA GLU A 98 8.55 -3.96 0.05
C GLU A 98 7.47 -3.18 -0.69
N ALA A 99 6.19 -3.57 -0.52
CA ALA A 99 5.08 -2.88 -1.15
C ALA A 99 4.90 -1.45 -0.62
N LEU A 100 4.98 -1.26 0.70
CA LEU A 100 4.90 0.07 1.32
C LEU A 100 6.03 0.99 0.83
N LEU A 101 7.28 0.52 0.86
CA LEU A 101 8.44 1.28 0.39
C LEU A 101 8.32 1.61 -1.10
N CYS A 102 7.88 0.65 -1.92
CA CYS A 102 7.70 0.87 -3.36
C CYS A 102 6.64 1.95 -3.65
N ASN A 103 5.52 1.95 -2.92
CA ASN A 103 4.47 2.94 -3.09
C ASN A 103 4.91 4.33 -2.64
N LEU A 104 5.50 4.43 -1.45
CA LEU A 104 6.00 5.70 -0.93
C LEU A 104 7.10 6.27 -1.83
N LYS A 105 8.01 5.43 -2.33
CA LYS A 105 9.06 5.87 -3.25
C LYS A 105 8.48 6.46 -4.54
N LYS A 106 7.45 5.84 -5.12
CA LYS A 106 6.76 6.39 -6.30
C LYS A 106 6.12 7.75 -6.03
N GLU A 107 5.51 7.91 -4.86
CA GLU A 107 4.90 9.18 -4.44
C GLU A 107 5.96 10.28 -4.27
N VAL A 108 7.03 9.98 -3.53
CA VAL A 108 8.18 10.88 -3.33
C VAL A 108 8.76 11.32 -4.67
N GLN A 109 9.00 10.39 -5.60
CA GLN A 109 9.55 10.69 -6.92
C GLN A 109 8.62 11.57 -7.77
N LEU A 110 7.31 11.32 -7.71
CA LEU A 110 6.32 12.14 -8.41
C LEU A 110 6.34 13.58 -7.89
N ILE A 111 6.41 13.76 -6.57
CA ILE A 111 6.41 15.08 -5.93
C ILE A 111 7.73 15.81 -6.21
N LEU A 112 8.87 15.14 -6.08
CA LEU A 112 10.18 15.73 -6.40
C LEU A 112 10.25 16.20 -7.85
N LYS A 113 9.70 15.42 -8.79
CA LYS A 113 9.58 15.83 -10.18
C LYS A 113 8.74 17.10 -10.34
N ALA A 114 7.57 17.16 -9.71
CA ALA A 114 6.69 18.33 -9.76
C ALA A 114 7.34 19.57 -9.14
N LEU A 115 8.08 19.41 -8.03
CA LEU A 115 8.84 20.50 -7.41
C LEU A 115 9.92 21.03 -8.35
N GLY A 116 10.67 20.15 -9.04
CA GLY A 116 11.66 20.57 -10.02
C GLY A 116 11.06 21.28 -11.24
N GLU A 117 9.85 20.92 -11.66
CA GLU A 117 9.10 21.63 -12.70
C GLU A 117 8.59 23.00 -12.21
N ALA A 118 8.16 23.09 -10.95
CA ALA A 118 7.75 24.35 -10.33
C ALA A 118 8.93 25.33 -10.19
N GLU A 119 10.12 24.86 -9.77
CA GLU A 119 11.33 25.68 -9.70
C GLU A 119 11.68 26.30 -11.05
N ARG A 120 11.62 25.52 -12.14
CA ARG A 120 11.87 26.03 -13.50
C ARG A 120 10.83 27.07 -13.93
N SER A 121 9.56 26.81 -13.63
CA SER A 121 8.47 27.72 -13.99
C SER A 121 8.63 29.09 -13.33
N LEU A 122 9.11 29.12 -12.07
CA LEU A 122 9.38 30.37 -11.34
C LEU A 122 10.61 31.12 -11.86
N GLN A 123 11.59 30.43 -12.47
CA GLN A 123 12.75 31.05 -13.09
C GLN A 123 12.40 31.74 -14.43
N ASP A 124 11.40 31.21 -15.15
CA ASP A 124 10.97 31.72 -16.45
C ASP A 124 9.88 32.82 -16.34
N GLY A 125 9.32 33.02 -15.14
CA GLY A 125 8.23 33.97 -14.86
C GLY A 125 8.66 35.44 -14.80
N ARG A 126 7.73 36.35 -15.10
CA ARG A 126 7.89 37.82 -14.93
C ARG A 126 7.11 38.32 -13.70
N GLU A 127 7.10 37.54 -12.64
CA GLU A 127 6.34 37.83 -11.42
C GLU A 127 7.10 38.79 -10.49
N ASP A 128 6.40 39.32 -9.48
CA ASP A 128 7.01 40.19 -8.48
C ASP A 128 8.17 39.44 -7.76
N PRO A 129 9.39 40.03 -7.69
CA PRO A 129 10.53 39.42 -7.00
C PRO A 129 10.25 38.97 -5.57
N GLN A 130 9.31 39.63 -4.87
CA GLN A 130 8.98 39.33 -3.49
C GLN A 130 8.11 38.07 -3.36
N ASP A 131 7.16 37.87 -4.28
CA ASP A 131 6.31 36.68 -4.33
C ASP A 131 7.10 35.44 -4.78
N ILE A 132 8.00 35.62 -5.76
CA ILE A 132 8.92 34.56 -6.22
C ILE A 132 9.81 34.06 -5.07
N SER A 133 10.32 34.97 -4.23
CA SER A 133 11.22 34.63 -3.13
C SER A 133 10.55 33.75 -2.05
N ILE A 134 9.30 34.08 -1.68
CA ILE A 134 8.53 33.31 -0.70
C ILE A 134 8.23 31.91 -1.23
N ILE A 135 7.76 31.81 -2.47
CA ILE A 135 7.41 30.54 -3.10
C ILE A 135 8.66 29.65 -3.27
N ASN A 136 9.78 30.22 -3.73
CA ASN A 136 11.04 29.48 -3.86
C ASN A 136 11.55 28.92 -2.52
N THR A 137 11.44 29.71 -1.45
CA THR A 137 11.82 29.24 -0.10
C THR A 137 10.98 28.05 0.32
N ARG A 138 9.66 28.09 0.09
CA ARG A 138 8.75 26.99 0.41
C ARG A 138 9.03 25.75 -0.43
N ILE A 139 9.23 25.91 -1.74
CA ILE A 139 9.55 24.80 -2.64
C ILE A 139 10.86 24.13 -2.22
N SER A 140 11.90 24.93 -1.92
CA SER A 140 13.20 24.41 -1.48
C SER A 140 13.08 23.62 -0.17
N ALA A 141 12.29 24.10 0.79
CA ALA A 141 12.06 23.40 2.06
C ALA A 141 11.33 22.06 1.87
N ILE A 142 10.30 22.05 1.01
CA ILE A 142 9.55 20.82 0.70
C ILE A 142 10.44 19.83 -0.06
N LYS A 143 11.24 20.32 -1.01
CA LYS A 143 12.19 19.49 -1.76
C LYS A 143 13.20 18.80 -0.85
N ALA A 144 13.84 19.56 0.05
CA ALA A 144 14.77 18.99 1.03
C ALA A 144 14.11 17.92 1.93
N PHE A 145 12.85 18.14 2.34
CA PHE A 145 12.09 17.14 3.09
C PHE A 145 11.89 15.83 2.29
N TYR A 146 11.49 15.93 1.02
CA TYR A 146 11.27 14.76 0.18
C TYR A 146 12.58 14.07 -0.25
N GLU A 147 13.67 14.80 -0.44
CA GLU A 147 15.01 14.24 -0.71
C GLU A 147 15.51 13.42 0.49
N ASN A 148 15.39 13.96 1.71
CA ASN A 148 15.70 13.23 2.94
C ASN A 148 14.81 11.98 3.11
N THR A 149 13.54 12.08 2.71
CA THR A 149 12.62 10.94 2.75
C THR A 149 13.02 9.87 1.73
N GLU A 150 13.44 10.25 0.51
CA GLU A 150 13.94 9.30 -0.49
C GLU A 150 15.17 8.55 0.02
N GLU A 151 16.14 9.26 0.60
CA GLU A 151 17.33 8.66 1.20
C GLU A 151 16.97 7.66 2.31
N LEU A 152 16.04 8.04 3.20
CA LEU A 152 15.56 7.15 4.25
C LEU A 152 14.90 5.88 3.68
N LEU A 153 14.05 6.01 2.68
CA LEU A 153 13.40 4.86 2.03
C LEU A 153 14.42 3.94 1.37
N ASP A 154 15.47 4.51 0.76
CA ASP A 154 16.56 3.75 0.14
C ASP A 154 17.37 2.97 1.16
N ILE A 155 17.66 3.55 2.31
CA ILE A 155 18.30 2.85 3.43
C ILE A 155 17.41 1.71 3.92
N LEU A 156 16.12 1.98 4.20
CA LEU A 156 15.18 0.96 4.70
C LEU A 156 15.00 -0.21 3.72
N SER A 157 15.14 0.03 2.42
CA SER A 157 15.00 -1.00 1.39
C SER A 157 16.15 -2.02 1.40
N GLN A 158 17.31 -1.67 1.95
CA GLN A 158 18.51 -2.51 1.94
C GLN A 158 18.51 -3.60 3.02
N TYR A 159 17.62 -3.49 4.00
CA TYR A 159 17.56 -4.39 5.15
C TYR A 159 16.25 -5.18 5.15
N SER A 160 16.31 -6.45 5.54
CA SER A 160 15.13 -7.24 5.87
C SER A 160 14.41 -6.68 7.11
N SER A 161 13.13 -7.04 7.26
CA SER A 161 12.33 -6.64 8.41
C SER A 161 12.92 -7.18 9.71
N GLU A 162 13.53 -8.37 9.67
CA GLU A 162 14.22 -8.96 10.82
C GLU A 162 15.49 -8.17 11.20
N GLU A 163 16.29 -7.76 10.23
CA GLU A 163 17.50 -6.96 10.47
C GLU A 163 17.16 -5.61 11.10
N LEU A 164 16.16 -4.90 10.55
CA LEU A 164 15.66 -3.64 11.09
C LEU A 164 15.19 -3.80 12.55
N LEU A 165 14.42 -4.86 12.83
CA LEU A 165 13.98 -5.14 14.21
C LEU A 165 15.15 -5.41 15.15
N LYS A 166 16.19 -6.12 14.69
CA LYS A 166 17.40 -6.38 15.50
C LYS A 166 18.17 -5.09 15.79
N MET A 167 18.33 -4.20 14.81
CA MET A 167 19.01 -2.92 14.97
C MET A 167 18.27 -2.04 15.99
N LEU A 168 16.97 -1.85 15.81
CA LEU A 168 16.16 -0.98 16.67
C LEU A 168 16.06 -1.49 18.12
N LYS A 169 16.04 -2.81 18.34
CA LYS A 169 16.01 -3.39 19.70
C LYS A 169 17.34 -3.26 20.45
N ARG A 170 18.47 -3.27 19.74
CA ARG A 170 19.80 -3.12 20.34
C ARG A 170 19.99 -1.73 20.93
N ASP A 171 19.56 -0.69 20.21
CA ASP A 171 19.67 0.69 20.68
C ASP A 171 18.76 0.99 21.88
N GLN A 172 17.60 0.31 21.99
CA GLN A 172 16.71 0.45 23.15
C GLN A 172 17.19 -0.31 24.40
N SER A 173 18.10 -1.28 24.25
CA SER A 173 18.64 -2.05 25.38
C SER A 173 19.92 -1.44 25.97
N GLY A 174 20.44 -0.38 25.35
CA GLY A 174 21.65 0.33 25.74
C GLY A 174 21.40 1.74 26.32
N SER A 175 20.14 2.12 26.56
CA SER A 175 19.72 3.37 27.20
C SER A 175 18.92 3.12 28.46
#